data_AF-A0A9W6ZEH8-F1
#
_entry.id   AF-A0A9W6ZEH8-F1
#
_cell.length_a   1.000
_cell.length_b   1.000
_cell.length_c   1.000
_cell.angle_alpha   90.00
_cell.angle_beta   90.00
_cell.angle_gamma   90.00
#
_symmetry.space_group_name_H-M   'P 1'
#
loop_
_entity.id
_entity.type
_entity.pdbx_description
1 polymer ?
#
loop_
_entity_poly.entity_id
_entity_poly.type
_entity_poly.pdbx_seq_one_letter_code
_entity_poly.pdbx_strand_id
1 'polypeptide(L)'
;MSTSKSDGSANSSDLRRIDLLDLIISHEKKTPALIALRSKIITSLETHGYILLTYPKSLSSSSSSSSTLSSIHSIILKSLLRTITSINDLIMSSSTISSKTSPWPPSLCPLTAGSVYFNENNTPMYKLGYDDGTGGTNDASNDRDPIREYYRVCSGDVEGCGGFINGDEEGTVRILNMCRYICDVLLKTTFHPTAVPLRHANSSIKSWVDPSKILKKIGENGRDDYSILYGMNYFNTNEAVGYAKEQGNVGGDGRLLNLKEHVDPSLWVLEPVLGEGVGGLEVFDELRKEWILCDGVKSKLNGVLGEGEAGMVAFVGKGFVKSYEKGVGKGEKEIKPTLHRVVAPAEDEIGRERRSVIFEQKYGEYM
;
A
#
# COMPACT_ATOMS: atom_id res chain seq x y z
N MET A 1 9.35 11.91 50.30
CA MET A 1 10.28 11.92 49.15
C MET A 1 9.75 10.93 48.14
N SER A 2 9.04 11.42 47.12
CA SER A 2 8.47 10.61 46.04
C SER A 2 9.53 10.35 44.98
N THR A 3 9.87 9.08 44.77
CA THR A 3 10.72 8.64 43.66
C THR A 3 9.90 8.65 42.38
N SER A 4 10.09 9.67 41.55
CA SER A 4 9.64 9.65 40.16
C SER A 4 10.42 8.58 39.40
N LYS A 5 9.72 7.56 38.91
CA LYS A 5 10.23 6.69 37.86
C LYS A 5 10.26 7.52 36.58
N SER A 6 11.46 7.81 36.10
CA SER A 6 11.69 8.30 34.75
C SER A 6 11.39 7.15 33.80
N ASP A 7 10.29 7.24 33.06
CA ASP A 7 10.01 6.34 31.94
C ASP A 7 11.11 6.52 30.89
N GLY A 8 11.75 5.39 30.58
CA GLY A 8 12.93 5.31 29.75
C GLY A 8 12.65 5.73 28.31
N SER A 9 13.44 6.71 27.86
CA SER A 9 14.26 6.64 26.64
C SER A 9 13.73 5.71 25.53
N ALA A 10 13.15 6.31 24.50
CA ALA A 10 12.88 5.69 23.20
C ALA A 10 14.12 4.94 22.67
N ASN A 11 14.08 3.61 22.68
CA ASN A 11 15.09 2.77 22.05
C ASN A 11 14.99 2.91 20.53
N SER A 12 16.03 3.48 19.91
CA SER A 12 16.16 3.74 18.48
C SER A 12 16.44 2.50 17.62
N SER A 13 15.87 1.33 17.95
CA SER A 13 16.18 0.08 17.26
C SER A 13 14.93 -0.71 16.85
N ASP A 14 13.86 -0.02 16.46
CA ASP A 14 12.78 -0.72 15.75
C ASP A 14 13.27 -1.06 14.33
N LEU A 15 13.67 -2.32 14.14
CA LEU A 15 14.21 -2.84 12.88
C LEU A 15 13.21 -2.68 11.72
N ARG A 16 11.92 -2.52 12.02
CA ARG A 16 10.84 -2.30 11.05
C ARG A 16 10.86 -0.93 10.41
N ARG A 17 11.44 0.06 11.09
CA ARG A 17 11.34 1.46 10.67
C ARG A 17 12.39 1.79 9.61
N ILE A 18 11.95 2.22 8.44
CA ILE A 18 12.82 2.62 7.34
C ILE A 18 12.45 4.05 6.95
N ASP A 19 13.42 4.96 7.01
CA ASP A 19 13.22 6.30 6.47
C ASP A 19 13.14 6.21 4.94
N LEU A 20 12.02 6.69 4.39
CA LEU A 20 11.74 6.61 2.96
C LEU A 20 12.79 7.39 2.13
N LEU A 21 13.37 8.44 2.69
CA LEU A 21 14.36 9.27 2.02
C LEU A 21 15.70 8.58 1.99
N ASP A 22 16.11 8.00 3.11
CA ASP A 22 17.31 7.17 3.17
C ASP A 22 17.21 6.00 2.19
N LEU A 23 16.02 5.41 2.04
CA LEU A 23 15.75 4.36 1.06
C LEU A 23 16.01 4.84 -0.38
N ILE A 24 15.40 5.95 -0.77
CA ILE A 24 15.53 6.50 -2.12
C ILE A 24 16.98 6.97 -2.40
N ILE A 25 17.59 7.69 -1.47
CA ILE A 25 18.95 8.23 -1.63
C ILE A 25 19.98 7.10 -1.71
N SER A 26 19.85 6.07 -0.86
CA SER A 26 20.77 4.93 -0.86
C SER A 26 20.67 4.14 -2.17
N HIS A 27 19.44 3.99 -2.69
CA HIS A 27 19.18 3.35 -3.97
C HIS A 27 19.92 4.02 -5.13
N GLU A 28 19.88 5.35 -5.22
CA GLU A 28 20.51 6.08 -6.31
C GLU A 28 22.04 6.03 -6.27
N LYS A 29 22.64 6.00 -5.07
CA LYS A 29 24.10 6.12 -4.93
C LYS A 29 24.85 4.78 -5.09
N LYS A 30 24.16 3.63 -5.15
CA LYS A 30 24.79 2.28 -5.22
C LYS A 30 25.94 2.09 -4.22
N THR A 31 25.72 2.51 -2.97
CA THR A 31 26.74 2.58 -1.90
C THR A 31 26.70 1.39 -0.95
N PRO A 32 27.70 1.19 -0.06
CA PRO A 32 27.60 0.26 1.06
C PRO A 32 26.34 0.44 1.92
N ALA A 33 25.77 1.65 1.96
CA ALA A 33 24.49 1.92 2.62
C ALA A 33 23.33 1.08 2.03
N LEU A 34 23.38 0.76 0.72
CA LEU A 34 22.39 -0.09 0.07
C LEU A 34 22.42 -1.53 0.61
N ILE A 35 23.61 -2.04 0.94
CA ILE A 35 23.77 -3.39 1.52
C ILE A 35 23.18 -3.42 2.94
N ALA A 36 23.50 -2.41 3.75
CA ALA A 36 22.95 -2.28 5.11
C ALA A 36 21.42 -2.14 5.08
N LEU A 37 20.90 -1.32 4.16
CA LEU A 37 19.48 -1.13 3.99
C LEU A 37 18.78 -2.39 3.49
N ARG A 38 19.35 -3.11 2.52
CA ARG A 38 18.86 -4.44 2.11
C ARG A 38 18.79 -5.36 3.31
N SER A 39 19.88 -5.49 4.06
CA SER A 39 19.93 -6.34 5.25
C SER A 39 18.82 -5.99 6.24
N LYS A 40 18.54 -4.69 6.43
CA LYS A 40 17.46 -4.22 7.30
C LYS A 40 16.08 -4.62 6.77
N ILE A 41 15.80 -4.41 5.48
CA ILE A 41 14.51 -4.80 4.85
C ILE A 41 14.31 -6.30 4.97
N ILE A 42 15.29 -7.10 4.56
CA ILE A 42 15.20 -8.57 4.60
C ILE A 42 15.00 -9.06 6.04
N THR A 43 15.79 -8.55 6.99
CA THR A 43 15.62 -8.90 8.41
C THR A 43 14.22 -8.55 8.90
N SER A 44 13.68 -7.39 8.53
CA SER A 44 12.33 -6.98 8.93
C SER A 44 11.24 -7.85 8.31
N LEU A 45 11.36 -8.23 7.04
CA LEU A 45 10.41 -9.13 6.40
C LEU A 45 10.47 -10.55 7.01
N GLU A 46 11.66 -11.06 7.28
CA GLU A 46 11.85 -12.37 7.93
C GLU A 46 11.29 -12.41 9.36
N THR A 47 11.50 -11.32 10.11
CA THR A 47 11.16 -11.27 11.53
C THR A 47 9.72 -10.82 11.74
N HIS A 48 9.29 -9.75 11.09
CA HIS A 48 7.98 -9.13 11.34
C HIS A 48 6.98 -9.38 10.22
N GLY A 49 7.41 -9.74 9.01
CA GLY A 49 6.53 -9.86 7.85
C GLY A 49 6.15 -8.52 7.20
N TYR A 50 6.60 -7.38 7.74
CA TYR A 50 6.32 -6.06 7.17
C TYR A 50 7.43 -5.06 7.50
N ILE A 51 7.38 -3.89 6.86
CA ILE A 51 8.19 -2.70 7.18
C ILE A 51 7.28 -1.49 7.37
N LEU A 52 7.73 -0.54 8.20
CA LEU A 52 7.13 0.78 8.36
C LEU A 52 8.02 1.80 7.67
N LEU A 53 7.56 2.33 6.53
CA LEU A 53 8.20 3.44 5.84
C LEU A 53 7.79 4.75 6.50
N THR A 54 8.75 5.53 7.01
CA THR A 54 8.48 6.81 7.67
C THR A 54 8.96 7.99 6.82
N TYR A 55 8.25 9.11 6.91
CA TYR A 55 8.57 10.35 6.21
C TYR A 55 8.00 11.57 6.96
N PRO A 56 8.58 12.77 6.80
CA PRO A 56 8.09 13.96 7.48
C PRO A 56 6.75 14.44 6.87
N LYS A 57 5.80 14.88 7.70
CA LYS A 57 4.51 15.48 7.27
C LYS A 57 4.71 16.79 6.52
N SER A 58 5.78 17.52 6.82
CA SER A 58 6.14 18.76 6.13
C SER A 58 7.65 18.91 6.04
N LEU A 59 8.12 19.54 4.97
CA LEU A 59 9.50 20.02 4.90
C LEU A 59 9.54 21.41 5.50
N SER A 60 10.04 21.52 6.74
CA SER A 60 10.41 22.82 7.27
C SER A 60 11.40 23.49 6.31
N SER A 61 11.14 24.74 5.94
CA SER A 61 11.90 25.52 4.95
C SER A 61 13.34 25.88 5.37
N SER A 62 13.84 25.33 6.47
CA SER A 62 15.10 25.73 7.10
C SER A 62 16.23 24.75 6.80
N SER A 63 16.86 24.87 5.63
CA SER A 63 18.29 24.59 5.49
C SER A 63 18.83 25.19 4.19
N SER A 64 19.32 26.41 4.30
CA SER A 64 20.23 27.02 3.34
C SER A 64 21.60 26.35 3.44
N SER A 65 21.92 25.42 2.55
CA SER A 65 23.25 25.18 1.96
C SER A 65 23.40 23.76 1.42
N SER A 66 24.09 23.66 0.27
CA SER A 66 24.73 22.49 -0.35
C SER A 66 24.11 22.04 -1.68
N SER A 67 24.90 22.21 -2.76
CA SER A 67 24.90 21.49 -4.05
C SER A 67 23.60 21.32 -4.87
N THR A 68 23.75 21.41 -6.19
CA THR A 68 22.69 21.15 -7.21
C THR A 68 22.08 19.75 -7.14
N LEU A 69 22.75 18.80 -6.46
CA LEU A 69 22.18 17.48 -6.17
C LEU A 69 21.12 17.56 -5.06
N SER A 70 21.33 18.42 -4.05
CA SER A 70 20.34 18.65 -3.00
C SER A 70 19.13 19.43 -3.52
N SER A 71 19.27 20.26 -4.55
CA SER A 71 18.12 20.95 -5.14
C SER A 71 17.19 19.99 -5.87
N ILE A 72 17.73 19.03 -6.64
CA ILE A 72 16.94 17.99 -7.32
C ILE A 72 16.28 17.08 -6.29
N HIS A 73 17.04 16.57 -5.30
CA HIS A 73 16.48 15.76 -4.22
C HIS A 73 15.43 16.51 -3.40
N SER A 74 15.62 17.79 -3.12
CA SER A 74 14.62 18.63 -2.44
C SER A 74 13.36 18.83 -3.27
N ILE A 75 13.47 18.99 -4.60
CA ILE A 75 12.30 19.10 -5.49
C ILE A 75 11.53 17.79 -5.52
N ILE A 76 12.22 16.66 -5.67
CA ILE A 76 11.61 15.32 -5.66
C ILE A 76 10.93 15.09 -4.31
N LEU A 77 11.61 15.43 -3.23
CA LEU A 77 11.11 15.28 -1.86
C LEU A 77 9.86 16.12 -1.62
N LYS A 78 9.86 17.38 -2.06
CA LYS A 78 8.68 18.25 -2.01
C LYS A 78 7.53 17.68 -2.85
N SER A 79 7.83 17.14 -4.02
CA SER A 79 6.82 16.54 -4.90
C SER A 79 6.24 15.25 -4.30
N LEU A 80 7.10 14.39 -3.75
CA LEU A 80 6.75 13.16 -3.05
C LEU A 80 5.83 13.48 -1.86
N LEU A 81 6.27 14.37 -0.97
CA LEU A 81 5.48 14.72 0.20
C LEU A 81 4.18 15.41 -0.17
N ARG A 82 4.19 16.34 -1.14
CA ARG A 82 2.94 16.94 -1.63
C ARG A 82 1.99 15.87 -2.16
N THR A 83 2.48 14.91 -2.92
CA THR A 83 1.66 13.81 -3.45
C THR A 83 1.11 12.96 -2.31
N ILE A 84 1.93 12.61 -1.32
CA ILE A 84 1.48 11.82 -0.16
C ILE A 84 0.46 12.58 0.68
N THR A 85 0.68 13.88 0.91
CA THR A 85 -0.31 14.74 1.56
C THR A 85 -1.59 14.79 0.73
N SER A 86 -1.50 14.90 -0.60
CA SER A 86 -2.66 14.82 -1.48
C SER A 86 -3.35 13.46 -1.43
N ILE A 87 -2.65 12.33 -1.25
CA ILE A 87 -3.28 11.03 -0.98
C ILE A 87 -4.13 11.12 0.28
N ASN A 88 -3.54 11.58 1.37
CA ASN A 88 -4.23 11.69 2.66
C ASN A 88 -5.40 12.66 2.58
N ASP A 89 -5.23 13.83 1.97
CA ASP A 89 -6.28 14.83 1.82
C ASP A 89 -7.41 14.30 0.93
N LEU A 90 -7.08 13.66 -0.19
CA LEU A 90 -8.06 13.04 -1.10
C LEU A 90 -8.88 11.98 -0.39
N ILE A 91 -8.24 11.15 0.45
CA ILE A 91 -8.90 10.17 1.29
C ILE A 91 -9.83 10.87 2.28
N MET A 92 -9.36 11.91 2.96
CA MET A 92 -10.11 12.55 4.05
C MET A 92 -11.22 13.50 3.56
N SER A 93 -11.09 14.11 2.39
CA SER A 93 -12.02 15.11 1.88
C SER A 93 -13.16 14.54 1.03
N SER A 94 -13.04 13.31 0.54
CA SER A 94 -14.05 12.70 -0.32
C SER A 94 -15.21 12.13 0.51
N SER A 95 -16.43 12.62 0.28
CA SER A 95 -17.66 12.06 0.88
C SER A 95 -18.21 10.84 0.13
N THR A 96 -17.72 10.60 -1.10
CA THR A 96 -18.05 9.45 -1.96
C THR A 96 -16.94 9.25 -2.98
N ILE A 97 -16.48 8.02 -3.20
CA ILE A 97 -15.27 7.79 -4.00
C ILE A 97 -15.47 8.05 -5.51
N SER A 98 -16.69 7.95 -6.06
CA SER A 98 -17.04 8.46 -7.41
C SER A 98 -18.55 8.34 -7.68
N SER A 99 -19.11 9.21 -8.54
CA SER A 99 -20.52 9.16 -9.00
C SER A 99 -20.67 8.78 -10.48
N LYS A 100 -19.63 8.27 -11.14
CA LYS A 100 -19.66 7.96 -12.59
C LYS A 100 -19.23 6.52 -12.85
N THR A 101 -20.22 5.67 -13.12
CA THR A 101 -20.05 4.32 -13.66
C THR A 101 -19.81 4.41 -15.17
N SER A 102 -18.60 4.09 -15.65
CA SER A 102 -18.39 3.79 -17.07
C SER A 102 -18.40 2.27 -17.27
N PRO A 103 -19.14 1.75 -18.28
CA PRO A 103 -19.10 0.33 -18.62
C PRO A 103 -17.75 -0.08 -19.22
N TRP A 104 -17.34 -1.32 -18.95
CA TRP A 104 -16.05 -1.89 -19.33
C TRP A 104 -16.04 -2.49 -20.77
N PRO A 105 -14.96 -2.32 -21.55
CA PRO A 105 -14.73 -3.11 -22.76
C PRO A 105 -14.13 -4.51 -22.41
N PRO A 106 -14.69 -5.64 -22.89
CA PRO A 106 -14.31 -7.00 -22.48
C PRO A 106 -12.88 -7.48 -22.77
N SER A 107 -12.02 -6.70 -23.40
CA SER A 107 -10.88 -7.23 -24.17
C SER A 107 -9.46 -6.92 -23.65
N LEU A 108 -9.28 -6.28 -22.50
CA LEU A 108 -7.98 -5.66 -22.16
C LEU A 108 -7.13 -6.31 -21.05
N CYS A 109 -7.51 -7.46 -20.48
CA CYS A 109 -6.61 -8.15 -19.55
C CYS A 109 -6.63 -9.67 -19.74
N PRO A 110 -5.62 -10.28 -20.38
CA PRO A 110 -5.44 -11.72 -20.39
C PRO A 110 -4.80 -12.17 -19.07
N LEU A 111 -5.40 -11.82 -17.93
CA LEU A 111 -5.06 -12.48 -16.68
C LEU A 111 -5.66 -13.87 -16.75
N THR A 112 -4.80 -14.88 -16.96
CA THR A 112 -5.23 -16.29 -16.87
C THR A 112 -5.88 -16.51 -15.50
N ALA A 113 -6.95 -17.30 -15.46
CA ALA A 113 -7.86 -17.46 -14.31
C ALA A 113 -7.18 -17.86 -12.97
N GLY A 114 -5.90 -18.23 -12.97
CA GLY A 114 -5.09 -18.49 -11.77
C GLY A 114 -4.48 -17.26 -11.10
N SER A 115 -4.51 -16.08 -11.74
CA SER A 115 -3.93 -14.82 -11.22
C SER A 115 -4.99 -13.82 -10.76
N VAL A 116 -6.26 -14.20 -10.85
CA VAL A 116 -7.41 -13.40 -10.43
C VAL A 116 -7.69 -13.71 -8.96
N TYR A 117 -7.39 -12.75 -8.08
CA TYR A 117 -7.96 -12.78 -6.73
C TYR A 117 -9.44 -12.44 -6.84
N PHE A 118 -10.27 -13.23 -6.18
CA PHE A 118 -11.70 -12.97 -6.01
C PHE A 118 -11.91 -12.49 -4.57
N ASN A 119 -12.76 -11.48 -4.36
CA ASN A 119 -13.14 -11.12 -3.01
C ASN A 119 -14.01 -12.21 -2.36
N GLU A 120 -14.38 -12.01 -1.10
CA GLU A 120 -15.25 -12.89 -0.33
C GLU A 120 -16.61 -13.21 -0.99
N ASN A 121 -17.06 -12.37 -1.92
CA ASN A 121 -18.30 -12.55 -2.70
C ASN A 121 -18.05 -13.20 -4.08
N ASN A 122 -16.86 -13.77 -4.28
CA ASN A 122 -16.43 -14.34 -5.56
C ASN A 122 -16.45 -13.32 -6.72
N THR A 123 -16.29 -12.03 -6.42
CA THR A 123 -16.13 -10.97 -7.42
C THR A 123 -14.66 -10.87 -7.83
N PRO A 124 -14.33 -10.96 -9.12
CA PRO A 124 -12.96 -10.81 -9.57
C PRO A 124 -12.43 -9.41 -9.27
N MET A 125 -11.31 -9.33 -8.54
CA MET A 125 -10.74 -8.06 -8.06
C MET A 125 -10.02 -7.25 -9.15
N TYR A 126 -10.06 -7.66 -10.42
CA TYR A 126 -9.54 -6.90 -11.56
C TYR A 126 -10.55 -5.89 -12.17
N LYS A 127 -11.80 -5.85 -11.71
CA LYS A 127 -12.82 -4.94 -12.28
C LYS A 127 -12.49 -3.47 -11.95
N LEU A 128 -11.84 -2.75 -12.86
CA LEU A 128 -11.45 -1.35 -12.60
C LEU A 128 -12.67 -0.41 -12.54
N GLY A 129 -12.46 0.77 -11.99
CA GLY A 129 -13.49 1.77 -11.77
C GLY A 129 -14.14 1.63 -10.39
N TYR A 130 -15.29 2.28 -10.24
CA TYR A 130 -16.03 2.39 -9.00
C TYR A 130 -17.02 1.23 -8.82
N ASP A 131 -17.14 0.76 -7.58
CA ASP A 131 -18.13 -0.20 -7.12
C ASP A 131 -18.65 0.31 -5.78
N ASP A 132 -19.94 0.66 -5.74
CA ASP A 132 -20.64 1.09 -4.52
C ASP A 132 -21.03 -0.10 -3.63
N GLY A 133 -20.57 -1.29 -3.98
CA GLY A 133 -20.94 -2.52 -3.33
C GLY A 133 -22.36 -2.95 -3.66
N THR A 134 -23.14 -2.30 -4.55
CA THR A 134 -24.55 -2.71 -4.80
C THR A 134 -24.71 -3.88 -5.75
N GLY A 135 -23.60 -4.39 -6.32
CA GLY A 135 -23.65 -5.32 -7.44
C GLY A 135 -24.11 -4.58 -8.71
N GLY A 136 -23.37 -4.71 -9.81
CA GLY A 136 -23.80 -4.08 -11.06
C GLY A 136 -25.19 -4.59 -11.44
N THR A 137 -26.07 -3.71 -11.92
CA THR A 137 -27.50 -3.98 -12.21
C THR A 137 -27.80 -5.14 -13.17
N ASN A 138 -26.77 -5.82 -13.70
CA ASN A 138 -26.87 -6.88 -14.68
C ASN A 138 -26.32 -8.23 -14.18
N ASP A 139 -25.74 -8.31 -12.98
CA ASP A 139 -25.38 -9.60 -12.38
C ASP A 139 -26.56 -10.08 -11.52
N ALA A 140 -27.05 -11.28 -11.82
CA ALA A 140 -28.21 -11.89 -11.15
C ALA A 140 -27.94 -12.26 -9.67
N SER A 141 -26.72 -12.04 -9.17
CA SER A 141 -26.38 -12.10 -7.76
C SER A 141 -26.65 -10.74 -7.12
N ASN A 142 -27.79 -10.63 -6.45
CA ASN A 142 -28.24 -9.50 -5.61
C ASN A 142 -27.34 -9.25 -4.38
N ASP A 143 -26.06 -9.65 -4.43
CA ASP A 143 -25.14 -9.62 -3.32
C ASP A 143 -24.49 -8.24 -3.24
N ARG A 144 -25.23 -7.32 -2.62
CA ARG A 144 -24.67 -6.07 -2.13
C ARG A 144 -23.56 -6.40 -1.12
N ASP A 145 -22.39 -5.78 -1.22
CA ASP A 145 -21.36 -5.67 -0.18
C ASP A 145 -21.73 -4.48 0.73
N PRO A 146 -22.40 -4.70 1.87
CA PRO A 146 -22.77 -3.62 2.79
C PRO A 146 -21.60 -3.20 3.67
N ILE A 147 -20.41 -3.77 3.51
CA ILE A 147 -19.24 -3.47 4.35
C ILE A 147 -18.52 -2.23 3.80
N ARG A 148 -18.41 -2.10 2.48
CA ARG A 148 -17.54 -1.09 1.86
C ARG A 148 -17.90 -0.78 0.40
N GLU A 149 -17.48 0.41 -0.03
CA GLU A 149 -17.32 0.76 -1.44
C GLU A 149 -15.83 0.81 -1.80
N TYR A 150 -15.52 0.65 -3.08
CA TYR A 150 -14.15 0.76 -3.56
C TYR A 150 -14.05 1.30 -4.98
N TYR A 151 -12.87 1.84 -5.28
CA TYR A 151 -12.49 2.34 -6.58
C TYR A 151 -11.10 1.82 -6.95
N ARG A 152 -10.94 1.36 -8.19
CA ARG A 152 -9.74 0.67 -8.65
C ARG A 152 -9.18 1.27 -9.92
N VAL A 153 -7.86 1.47 -9.94
CA VAL A 153 -7.12 1.95 -11.13
C VAL A 153 -5.96 1.01 -11.40
N CYS A 154 -5.84 0.55 -12.65
CA CYS A 154 -4.69 -0.24 -13.08
C CYS A 154 -3.57 0.67 -13.59
N SER A 155 -2.36 0.39 -13.15
CA SER A 155 -1.17 1.12 -13.60
C SER A 155 -0.88 0.95 -15.08
N GLY A 156 -1.20 -0.21 -15.67
CA GLY A 156 -0.96 -0.50 -17.09
C GLY A 156 -2.01 0.07 -18.04
N ASP A 157 -3.19 0.46 -17.55
CA ASP A 157 -4.32 0.93 -18.36
C ASP A 157 -5.17 1.98 -17.60
N VAL A 158 -4.57 3.16 -17.42
CA VAL A 158 -5.22 4.27 -16.71
C VAL A 158 -6.42 4.81 -17.50
N GLU A 159 -6.30 4.90 -18.83
CA GLU A 159 -7.35 5.43 -19.71
C GLU A 159 -8.60 4.51 -19.74
N GLY A 160 -8.41 3.20 -19.61
CA GLY A 160 -9.49 2.21 -19.55
C GLY A 160 -10.29 2.18 -18.23
N CYS A 161 -9.88 2.93 -17.19
CA CYS A 161 -10.48 2.86 -15.85
C CYS A 161 -11.85 3.54 -15.72
N GLY A 162 -12.30 4.32 -16.72
CA GLY A 162 -13.68 4.79 -16.79
C GLY A 162 -14.09 5.89 -15.80
N GLY A 163 -13.12 6.56 -15.18
CA GLY A 163 -13.31 7.62 -14.19
C GLY A 163 -12.01 7.84 -13.41
N PHE A 164 -11.96 8.87 -12.56
CA PHE A 164 -10.85 9.16 -11.64
C PHE A 164 -11.41 9.52 -10.26
N ILE A 165 -10.61 9.36 -9.20
CA ILE A 165 -11.04 9.72 -7.82
C ILE A 165 -11.41 11.20 -7.82
N ASN A 166 -12.66 11.53 -7.50
CA ASN A 166 -13.21 12.89 -7.59
C ASN A 166 -13.05 13.59 -8.97
N GLY A 167 -12.79 12.84 -10.04
CA GLY A 167 -12.45 13.40 -11.36
C GLY A 167 -11.03 13.98 -11.46
N ASP A 168 -10.17 13.79 -10.46
CA ASP A 168 -8.77 14.23 -10.46
C ASP A 168 -7.87 13.16 -11.09
N GLU A 169 -7.82 13.19 -12.43
CA GLU A 169 -6.95 12.33 -13.23
C GLU A 169 -5.47 12.53 -12.88
N GLU A 170 -5.02 13.79 -12.86
CA GLU A 170 -3.61 14.11 -12.64
C GLU A 170 -3.15 13.64 -11.26
N GLY A 171 -3.94 13.90 -10.22
CA GLY A 171 -3.69 13.44 -8.86
C GLY A 171 -3.63 11.91 -8.78
N THR A 172 -4.63 11.22 -9.33
CA THR A 172 -4.68 9.75 -9.33
C THR A 172 -3.46 9.14 -10.02
N VAL A 173 -3.12 9.64 -11.20
CA VAL A 173 -1.94 9.22 -11.97
C VAL A 173 -0.67 9.47 -11.17
N ARG A 174 -0.53 10.64 -10.55
CA ARG A 174 0.64 11.00 -9.74
C ARG A 174 0.82 10.06 -8.55
N ILE A 175 -0.28 9.72 -7.87
CA ILE A 175 -0.29 8.81 -6.72
C ILE A 175 0.16 7.41 -7.12
N LEU A 176 -0.49 6.84 -8.14
CA LEU A 176 -0.21 5.49 -8.65
C LEU A 176 1.27 5.34 -9.01
N ASN A 177 1.78 6.34 -9.72
CA ASN A 177 3.17 6.44 -10.13
C ASN A 177 4.14 6.49 -8.95
N MET A 178 3.78 7.21 -7.90
CA MET A 178 4.59 7.29 -6.69
C MET A 178 4.65 5.95 -5.96
N CYS A 179 3.50 5.32 -5.73
CA CYS A 179 3.46 4.02 -5.08
C CYS A 179 4.25 2.97 -5.87
N ARG A 180 4.09 2.97 -7.20
CA ARG A 180 4.90 2.14 -8.10
C ARG A 180 6.39 2.38 -7.92
N TYR A 181 6.84 3.64 -7.89
CA TYR A 181 8.25 3.98 -7.70
C TYR A 181 8.80 3.45 -6.38
N ILE A 182 8.07 3.67 -5.29
CA ILE A 182 8.48 3.20 -3.95
C ILE A 182 8.62 1.68 -3.97
N CYS A 183 7.63 0.96 -4.51
CA CYS A 183 7.71 -0.49 -4.68
C CYS A 183 8.87 -0.92 -5.57
N ASP A 184 9.15 -0.23 -6.68
CA ASP A 184 10.31 -0.53 -7.54
C ASP A 184 11.64 -0.34 -6.81
N VAL A 185 11.75 0.69 -5.97
CA VAL A 185 12.94 0.91 -5.14
C VAL A 185 13.07 -0.20 -4.08
N LEU A 186 11.98 -0.58 -3.42
CA LEU A 186 11.96 -1.71 -2.48
C LEU A 186 12.35 -3.02 -3.17
N LEU A 187 11.77 -3.30 -4.34
CA LEU A 187 12.05 -4.49 -5.14
C LEU A 187 13.53 -4.54 -5.55
N LYS A 188 14.08 -3.46 -6.11
CA LYS A 188 15.51 -3.42 -6.46
C LYS A 188 16.45 -3.50 -5.26
N THR A 189 16.02 -3.00 -4.10
CA THR A 189 16.85 -3.03 -2.90
C THR A 189 16.86 -4.42 -2.27
N THR A 190 15.75 -5.14 -2.36
CA THR A 190 15.61 -6.51 -1.84
C THR A 190 16.28 -7.54 -2.76
N PHE A 191 16.06 -7.45 -4.08
CA PHE A 191 16.67 -8.34 -5.07
C PHE A 191 18.09 -7.90 -5.43
N HIS A 192 19.06 -8.81 -5.33
CA HIS A 192 20.45 -8.53 -5.70
C HIS A 192 20.55 -8.22 -7.21
N PRO A 193 21.41 -7.26 -7.66
CA PRO A 193 21.56 -6.91 -9.08
C PRO A 193 22.01 -8.05 -10.01
N THR A 194 22.37 -9.22 -9.46
CA THR A 194 22.76 -10.42 -10.21
C THR A 194 21.70 -11.53 -10.20
N ALA A 195 20.63 -11.40 -9.41
CA ALA A 195 19.69 -12.48 -9.14
C ALA A 195 18.52 -12.53 -10.14
N VAL A 196 18.00 -11.37 -10.58
CA VAL A 196 16.91 -11.29 -11.56
C VAL A 196 17.06 -10.03 -12.40
N PRO A 197 16.96 -10.09 -13.75
CA PRO A 197 16.92 -8.90 -14.59
C PRO A 197 15.61 -8.14 -14.31
N LEU A 198 15.66 -7.10 -13.49
CA LEU A 198 14.51 -6.24 -13.21
C LEU A 198 14.23 -5.33 -14.42
N ARG A 199 13.55 -5.84 -15.46
CA ARG A 199 13.31 -5.12 -16.73
C ARG A 199 12.40 -3.90 -16.55
N HIS A 200 11.44 -3.96 -15.62
CA HIS A 200 10.46 -2.90 -15.40
C HIS A 200 10.95 -1.75 -14.51
N ALA A 201 12.15 -1.88 -13.95
CA ALA A 201 12.62 -1.00 -12.90
C ALA A 201 13.37 0.24 -13.43
N ASN A 202 13.23 0.57 -14.72
CA ASN A 202 13.89 1.73 -15.36
C ASN A 202 13.22 3.08 -15.09
N SER A 203 12.37 3.20 -14.08
CA SER A 203 11.82 4.48 -13.65
C SER A 203 12.93 5.35 -13.03
N SER A 204 13.39 6.35 -13.77
CA SER A 204 14.28 7.38 -13.22
C SER A 204 13.46 8.41 -12.48
N ILE A 205 13.99 8.97 -11.40
CA ILE A 205 13.34 10.03 -10.62
C ILE A 205 12.91 11.25 -11.48
N LYS A 206 13.60 11.46 -12.62
CA LYS A 206 13.34 12.55 -13.57
C LYS A 206 12.08 12.37 -14.42
N SER A 207 11.54 11.16 -14.56
CA SER A 207 10.30 10.97 -15.32
C SER A 207 9.06 11.46 -14.58
N TRP A 208 9.12 11.67 -13.26
CA TRP A 208 7.95 11.99 -12.42
C TRP A 208 7.57 13.47 -12.34
N VAL A 209 8.45 14.36 -12.81
CA VAL A 209 8.25 15.82 -12.69
C VAL A 209 7.31 16.36 -13.79
N ASP A 210 6.99 15.53 -14.80
CA ASP A 210 6.17 15.92 -15.96
C ASP A 210 5.10 14.85 -16.27
N PRO A 211 3.87 14.97 -15.73
CA PRO A 211 2.77 14.03 -15.93
C PRO A 211 2.50 13.67 -17.39
N SER A 212 2.70 14.62 -18.32
CA SER A 212 2.46 14.42 -19.76
C SER A 212 3.43 13.43 -20.42
N LYS A 213 4.64 13.29 -19.87
CA LYS A 213 5.65 12.31 -20.33
C LYS A 213 5.49 10.94 -19.67
N ILE A 214 4.69 10.84 -18.61
CA ILE A 214 4.49 9.62 -17.82
C ILE A 214 3.41 8.76 -18.45
N LEU A 215 2.28 9.34 -18.85
CA LEU A 215 1.20 8.64 -19.57
C LEU A 215 1.75 7.91 -20.81
N LYS A 216 2.68 8.55 -21.54
CA LYS A 216 3.34 7.95 -22.71
C LYS A 216 4.23 6.74 -22.36
N LYS A 217 4.89 6.73 -21.20
CA LYS A 217 5.77 5.63 -20.76
C LYS A 217 5.01 4.42 -20.19
N ILE A 218 3.87 4.67 -19.56
CA ILE A 218 2.96 3.61 -19.10
C ILE A 218 2.48 2.79 -20.31
N GLY A 219 2.10 3.43 -21.42
CA GLY A 219 1.68 2.74 -22.64
C GLY A 219 2.81 1.99 -23.39
N GLU A 220 4.06 2.43 -23.29
CA GLU A 220 5.19 1.86 -24.06
C GLU A 220 5.84 0.64 -23.38
N ASN A 221 5.82 0.54 -22.05
CA ASN A 221 6.41 -0.58 -21.27
C ASN A 221 5.42 -1.34 -20.35
N GLY A 222 4.14 -0.93 -20.30
CA GLY A 222 3.16 -1.36 -19.29
C GLY A 222 2.27 -2.55 -19.67
N ARG A 223 2.56 -3.29 -20.76
CA ARG A 223 1.70 -4.44 -21.17
C ARG A 223 1.63 -5.57 -20.13
N ASP A 224 2.60 -5.62 -19.21
CA ASP A 224 2.67 -6.60 -18.12
C ASP A 224 2.65 -5.93 -16.74
N ASP A 225 2.24 -4.65 -16.62
CA ASP A 225 2.03 -3.99 -15.34
C ASP A 225 0.56 -4.07 -14.93
N TYR A 226 0.27 -5.00 -14.02
CA TYR A 226 -1.06 -5.26 -13.49
C TYR A 226 -1.25 -4.65 -12.10
N SER A 227 -0.38 -3.70 -11.70
CA SER A 227 -0.44 -3.10 -10.38
C SER A 227 -1.74 -2.31 -10.23
N ILE A 228 -2.37 -2.40 -9.05
CA ILE A 228 -3.68 -1.79 -8.79
C ILE A 228 -3.57 -0.80 -7.64
N LEU A 229 -4.10 0.40 -7.85
CA LEU A 229 -4.40 1.35 -6.78
C LEU A 229 -5.88 1.21 -6.40
N TYR A 230 -6.13 1.02 -5.11
CA TYR A 230 -7.46 0.99 -4.52
C TYR A 230 -7.67 2.25 -3.70
N GLY A 231 -8.82 2.89 -3.84
CA GLY A 231 -9.41 3.72 -2.80
C GLY A 231 -10.60 2.96 -2.21
N MET A 232 -10.67 2.82 -0.90
CA MET A 232 -11.77 2.10 -0.24
C MET A 232 -12.37 2.94 0.88
N ASN A 233 -13.69 2.81 1.05
CA ASN A 233 -14.42 3.38 2.19
C ASN A 233 -15.22 2.25 2.86
N TYR A 234 -14.87 1.92 4.09
CA TYR A 234 -15.59 1.00 4.95
C TYR A 234 -16.64 1.78 5.72
N PHE A 235 -17.90 1.46 5.49
CA PHE A 235 -19.02 2.23 6.04
C PHE A 235 -19.12 2.13 7.57
N ASN A 236 -18.68 0.99 8.14
CA ASN A 236 -18.68 0.73 9.58
C ASN A 236 -20.05 0.95 10.25
N THR A 237 -21.15 0.80 9.51
CA THR A 237 -22.51 0.95 10.02
C THR A 237 -22.95 -0.29 10.81
N ASN A 238 -24.07 -0.19 11.53
CA ASN A 238 -24.70 -1.37 12.14
C ASN A 238 -25.08 -2.44 11.10
N GLU A 239 -25.47 -2.02 9.89
CA GLU A 239 -25.75 -2.93 8.77
C GLU A 239 -24.49 -3.71 8.36
N ALA A 240 -23.36 -3.01 8.18
CA ALA A 240 -22.06 -3.64 7.86
C ALA A 240 -21.64 -4.66 8.94
N VAL A 241 -21.75 -4.27 10.22
CA VAL A 241 -21.41 -5.14 11.36
C VAL A 241 -22.36 -6.34 11.44
N GLY A 242 -23.66 -6.14 11.22
CA GLY A 242 -24.66 -7.20 11.18
C GLY A 242 -24.35 -8.21 10.08
N TYR A 243 -24.08 -7.73 8.88
CA TYR A 243 -23.71 -8.57 7.74
C TYR A 243 -22.43 -9.38 8.00
N ALA A 244 -21.36 -8.75 8.52
CA ALA A 244 -20.14 -9.48 8.86
C ALA A 244 -20.40 -10.61 9.87
N LYS A 245 -21.31 -10.40 10.84
CA LYS A 245 -21.71 -11.44 11.81
C LYS A 245 -22.49 -12.56 11.14
N GLU A 246 -23.44 -12.24 10.27
CA GLU A 246 -24.25 -13.21 9.53
C GLU A 246 -23.38 -14.08 8.62
N GLN A 247 -22.35 -13.51 7.99
CA GLN A 247 -21.37 -14.24 7.18
C GLN A 247 -20.38 -15.08 8.01
N GLY A 248 -20.44 -14.98 9.35
CA GLY A 248 -19.50 -15.65 10.24
C GLY A 248 -18.05 -15.20 10.01
N ASN A 249 -17.84 -13.93 9.64
CA ASN A 249 -16.52 -13.37 9.36
C ASN A 249 -15.77 -13.13 10.67
N VAL A 250 -15.31 -14.21 11.31
CA VAL A 250 -14.62 -14.17 12.60
C VAL A 250 -13.21 -14.71 12.42
N GLY A 251 -12.22 -13.95 12.87
CA GLY A 251 -10.81 -14.36 12.86
C GLY A 251 -10.51 -15.46 13.87
N GLY A 252 -9.31 -16.05 13.79
CA GLY A 252 -8.90 -17.13 14.70
C GLY A 252 -8.88 -16.72 16.19
N ASP A 253 -8.85 -15.42 16.47
CA ASP A 253 -8.91 -14.81 17.80
C ASP A 253 -10.32 -14.39 18.24
N GLY A 254 -11.36 -14.78 17.50
CA GLY A 254 -12.77 -14.51 17.84
C GLY A 254 -13.25 -13.11 17.50
N ARG A 255 -12.42 -12.26 16.86
CA ARG A 255 -12.82 -10.91 16.46
C ARG A 255 -13.55 -10.90 15.13
N LEU A 256 -14.55 -10.03 15.03
CA LEU A 256 -15.30 -9.81 13.79
C LEU A 256 -14.44 -9.09 12.76
N LEU A 257 -14.54 -9.50 11.50
CA LEU A 257 -13.72 -9.02 10.39
C LEU A 257 -14.60 -8.44 9.27
N ASN A 258 -14.21 -7.26 8.80
CA ASN A 258 -14.71 -6.68 7.55
C ASN A 258 -14.02 -7.34 6.33
N LEU A 259 -12.79 -7.83 6.49
CA LEU A 259 -12.07 -8.60 5.48
C LEU A 259 -11.35 -9.77 6.16
N LYS A 260 -11.60 -10.98 5.67
CA LYS A 260 -11.02 -12.22 6.22
C LYS A 260 -9.48 -12.22 6.12
N GLU A 261 -8.88 -13.09 6.92
CA GLU A 261 -7.44 -13.35 6.90
C GLU A 261 -7.03 -13.89 5.52
N HIS A 262 -6.09 -13.20 4.86
CA HIS A 262 -5.59 -13.58 3.54
C HIS A 262 -4.17 -13.06 3.31
N VAL A 263 -3.60 -13.47 2.18
CA VAL A 263 -2.34 -12.94 1.66
C VAL A 263 -2.54 -12.54 0.20
N ASP A 264 -1.96 -11.42 -0.20
CA ASP A 264 -2.15 -10.91 -1.55
C ASP A 264 -1.33 -11.68 -2.59
N PRO A 265 -1.80 -11.73 -3.86
CA PRO A 265 -1.01 -12.31 -4.94
C PRO A 265 0.17 -11.41 -5.36
N SER A 266 0.29 -10.20 -4.81
CA SER A 266 1.21 -9.12 -5.21
C SER A 266 2.70 -9.41 -4.99
N LEU A 267 3.54 -8.52 -5.50
CA LEU A 267 4.93 -8.37 -5.09
C LEU A 267 4.98 -7.61 -3.76
N TRP A 268 4.64 -6.32 -3.83
CA TRP A 268 4.56 -5.43 -2.68
C TRP A 268 3.15 -4.88 -2.54
N VAL A 269 2.77 -4.65 -1.30
CA VAL A 269 1.57 -3.89 -0.92
C VAL A 269 2.03 -2.69 -0.14
N LEU A 270 1.47 -1.52 -0.46
CA LEU A 270 1.68 -0.28 0.26
C LEU A 270 0.34 0.27 0.74
N GLU A 271 0.25 0.60 2.02
CA GLU A 271 -0.90 1.29 2.60
C GLU A 271 -0.44 2.42 3.55
N PRO A 272 -0.83 3.69 3.31
CA PRO A 272 -0.56 4.78 4.24
C PRO A 272 -1.21 4.55 5.61
N VAL A 273 -0.46 4.89 6.67
CA VAL A 273 -0.96 4.85 8.04
C VAL A 273 -1.70 6.15 8.35
N LEU A 274 -3.02 6.09 8.38
CA LEU A 274 -3.87 7.23 8.75
C LEU A 274 -4.02 7.28 10.28
N GLY A 275 -3.26 8.18 10.92
CA GLY A 275 -3.19 8.25 12.38
C GLY A 275 -4.44 8.79 13.08
N GLU A 276 -5.29 9.57 12.37
CA GLU A 276 -6.40 10.33 12.97
C GLU A 276 -7.79 9.69 12.74
N GLY A 277 -7.84 8.49 12.15
CA GLY A 277 -9.08 7.80 11.75
C GLY A 277 -9.46 6.58 12.59
N VAL A 278 -10.48 5.87 12.12
CA VAL A 278 -10.83 4.51 12.59
C VAL A 278 -9.82 3.53 12.01
N GLY A 279 -9.24 2.70 12.87
CA GLY A 279 -8.31 1.66 12.47
C GLY A 279 -9.04 0.42 11.97
N GLY A 280 -8.35 -0.42 11.22
CA GLY A 280 -8.92 -1.68 10.77
C GLY A 280 -7.90 -2.65 10.19
N LEU A 281 -6.84 -2.16 9.54
CA LEU A 281 -5.82 -3.02 8.96
C LEU A 281 -5.01 -3.67 10.08
N GLU A 282 -4.98 -5.01 10.07
CA GLU A 282 -4.07 -5.77 10.89
C GLU A 282 -3.14 -6.64 10.04
N VAL A 283 -1.85 -6.60 10.36
CA VAL A 283 -0.84 -7.50 9.79
C VAL A 283 -0.35 -8.46 10.88
N PHE A 284 -0.08 -9.71 10.51
CA PHE A 284 0.46 -10.69 11.45
C PHE A 284 1.97 -10.51 11.60
N ASP A 285 2.42 -10.17 12.82
CA ASP A 285 3.84 -10.03 13.16
C ASP A 285 4.44 -11.41 13.45
N GLU A 286 5.31 -11.88 12.56
CA GLU A 286 5.90 -13.22 12.65
C GLU A 286 6.81 -13.42 13.88
N LEU A 287 7.38 -12.37 14.46
CA LEU A 287 8.28 -12.45 15.61
C LEU A 287 7.47 -12.60 16.88
N ARG A 288 6.43 -11.78 16.99
CA ARG A 288 5.57 -11.72 18.19
C ARG A 288 4.42 -12.72 18.15
N LYS A 289 4.13 -13.30 16.98
CA LYS A 289 2.98 -14.17 16.72
C LYS A 289 1.67 -13.51 17.15
N GLU A 290 1.52 -12.23 16.84
CA GLU A 290 0.35 -11.43 17.17
C GLU A 290 -0.12 -10.60 15.97
N TRP A 291 -1.41 -10.25 15.95
CA TRP A 291 -1.96 -9.27 15.03
C TRP A 291 -1.59 -7.86 15.48
N ILE A 292 -1.05 -7.06 14.56
CA ILE A 292 -0.67 -5.66 14.79
C ILE A 292 -1.65 -4.77 14.04
N LEU A 293 -2.41 -3.97 14.79
CA LEU A 293 -3.21 -2.88 14.23
C LEU A 293 -2.28 -1.80 13.67
N CYS A 294 -2.40 -1.56 12.37
CA CYS A 294 -1.51 -0.72 11.59
C CYS A 294 -1.96 0.73 11.53
N ASP A 295 -3.26 1.00 11.57
CA ASP A 295 -3.86 2.31 11.32
C ASP A 295 -4.90 2.72 12.38
N GLY A 296 -5.31 3.99 12.31
CA GLY A 296 -6.22 4.60 13.27
C GLY A 296 -5.56 4.95 14.61
N VAL A 297 -6.29 5.69 15.45
CA VAL A 297 -5.74 6.27 16.70
C VAL A 297 -5.21 5.23 17.70
N LYS A 298 -5.77 4.01 17.66
CA LYS A 298 -5.37 2.88 18.52
C LYS A 298 -4.19 2.07 17.96
N SER A 299 -3.67 2.41 16.77
CA SER A 299 -2.55 1.73 16.13
C SER A 299 -1.30 1.74 17.00
N LYS A 300 -0.66 0.57 17.14
CA LYS A 300 0.66 0.46 17.76
C LYS A 300 1.74 1.19 16.94
N LEU A 301 1.51 1.38 15.64
CA LEU A 301 2.45 2.07 14.76
C LEU A 301 2.43 3.58 14.95
N ASN A 302 1.31 4.17 15.36
CA ASN A 302 1.27 5.60 15.71
C ASN A 302 2.23 5.95 16.84
N GLY A 303 2.41 5.06 17.82
CA GLY A 303 3.39 5.25 18.90
C GLY A 303 4.84 5.18 18.45
N VAL A 304 5.11 4.69 17.23
CA VAL A 304 6.46 4.60 16.63
C VAL A 304 6.75 5.79 15.70
N LEU A 305 5.71 6.51 15.27
CA LEU A 305 5.84 7.73 14.49
C LEU A 305 6.17 8.90 15.43
N GLY A 306 7.21 9.66 15.09
CA GLY A 306 7.57 10.88 15.81
C GLY A 306 6.59 12.02 15.54
N GLU A 307 6.67 13.07 16.37
CA GLU A 307 5.92 14.30 16.12
C GLU A 307 6.30 14.87 14.74
N GLY A 308 5.29 15.18 13.92
CA GLY A 308 5.51 15.66 12.57
C GLY A 308 5.89 14.58 11.54
N GLU A 309 5.81 13.30 11.89
CA GLU A 309 6.04 12.18 10.96
C GLU A 309 4.74 11.51 10.52
N ALA A 310 4.79 10.90 9.35
CA ALA A 310 3.76 10.03 8.81
C ALA A 310 4.39 8.71 8.36
N GLY A 311 3.54 7.70 8.15
CA GLY A 311 3.96 6.34 7.87
C GLY A 311 3.22 5.70 6.70
N MET A 312 3.83 4.66 6.12
CA MET A 312 3.18 3.67 5.26
C MET A 312 3.63 2.29 5.73
N VAL A 313 2.70 1.35 5.82
CA VAL A 313 3.06 -0.05 5.97
C VAL A 313 3.36 -0.61 4.59
N ALA A 314 4.49 -1.30 4.45
CA ALA A 314 4.78 -2.09 3.26
C ALA A 314 4.97 -3.55 3.64
N PHE A 315 4.37 -4.44 2.86
CA PHE A 315 4.47 -5.88 3.08
C PHE A 315 4.42 -6.65 1.77
N VAL A 316 4.73 -7.95 1.80
CA VAL A 316 4.99 -8.74 0.59
C VAL A 316 3.90 -9.77 0.35
N GLY A 317 3.55 -9.96 -0.93
CA GLY A 317 2.59 -10.96 -1.36
C GLY A 317 3.24 -12.25 -1.88
N LYS A 318 2.41 -13.15 -2.41
CA LYS A 318 2.84 -14.44 -2.97
C LYS A 318 3.82 -14.29 -4.14
N GLY A 319 3.63 -13.29 -5.00
CA GLY A 319 4.48 -13.04 -6.16
C GLY A 319 5.92 -12.69 -5.76
N PHE A 320 6.10 -11.92 -4.67
CA PHE A 320 7.41 -11.60 -4.14
C PHE A 320 8.14 -12.84 -3.64
N VAL A 321 7.48 -13.63 -2.79
CA VAL A 321 8.10 -14.83 -2.20
C VAL A 321 8.52 -15.83 -3.28
N LYS A 322 7.62 -16.13 -4.22
CA LYS A 322 7.91 -16.98 -5.38
C LYS A 322 9.12 -16.50 -6.18
N SER A 323 9.27 -15.18 -6.33
CA SER A 323 10.38 -14.58 -7.06
C SER A 323 11.67 -14.58 -6.24
N TYR A 324 11.57 -14.33 -4.94
CA TYR A 324 12.67 -14.33 -3.98
C TYR A 324 13.33 -15.70 -3.91
N GLU A 325 12.54 -16.76 -3.74
CA GLU A 325 13.02 -18.16 -3.70
C GLU A 325 13.72 -18.59 -4.99
N LYS A 326 13.29 -18.06 -6.14
CA LYS A 326 13.94 -18.33 -7.44
C LYS A 326 15.27 -17.60 -7.59
N GLY A 327 15.33 -16.34 -7.13
CA GLY A 327 16.48 -15.46 -7.34
C GLY A 327 17.58 -15.62 -6.28
N VAL A 328 17.21 -15.98 -5.05
CA VAL A 328 18.13 -16.12 -3.92
C VAL A 328 18.49 -17.61 -3.77
N GLY A 329 19.78 -17.93 -3.87
CA GLY A 329 20.25 -19.31 -3.76
C GLY A 329 19.86 -19.98 -2.43
N LYS A 330 19.77 -21.31 -2.43
CA LYS A 330 19.50 -22.12 -1.22
C LYS A 330 20.43 -21.69 -0.07
N GLY A 331 19.90 -21.08 0.99
CA GLY A 331 20.68 -20.72 2.19
C GLY A 331 20.28 -19.43 2.91
N GLU A 332 19.52 -18.52 2.29
CA GLU A 332 18.91 -17.40 3.02
C GLU A 332 17.64 -17.87 3.77
N LYS A 333 17.25 -17.15 4.83
CA LYS A 333 16.05 -17.47 5.60
C LYS A 333 14.79 -17.20 4.77
N GLU A 334 13.73 -17.93 5.10
CA GLU A 334 12.45 -17.87 4.40
C GLU A 334 11.72 -16.55 4.69
N ILE A 335 11.34 -15.82 3.64
CA ILE A 335 10.39 -14.72 3.71
C ILE A 335 9.01 -15.29 3.37
N LYS A 336 8.02 -15.06 4.23
CA LYS A 336 6.64 -15.51 4.02
C LYS A 336 5.78 -14.39 3.44
N PRO A 337 4.75 -14.73 2.65
CA PRO A 337 3.76 -13.73 2.25
C PRO A 337 3.00 -13.27 3.50
N THR A 338 2.73 -11.97 3.59
CA THR A 338 2.23 -11.37 4.83
C THR A 338 0.74 -11.62 5.00
N LEU A 339 0.40 -12.35 6.07
CA LEU A 339 -0.99 -12.54 6.48
C LEU A 339 -1.54 -11.23 7.05
N HIS A 340 -2.68 -10.81 6.53
CA HIS A 340 -3.34 -9.58 6.96
C HIS A 340 -4.86 -9.71 6.86
N ARG A 341 -5.56 -8.79 7.52
CA ARG A 341 -7.03 -8.74 7.60
C ARG A 341 -7.52 -7.33 7.88
N VAL A 342 -8.83 -7.11 7.79
CA VAL A 342 -9.46 -5.87 8.24
C VAL A 342 -10.48 -6.19 9.32
N VAL A 343 -10.27 -5.70 10.54
CA VAL A 343 -11.22 -5.89 11.64
C VAL A 343 -12.45 -5.01 11.45
N ALA A 344 -13.59 -5.50 11.90
CA ALA A 344 -14.79 -4.69 12.05
C ALA A 344 -14.56 -3.59 13.11
N PRO A 345 -15.26 -2.45 13.04
CA PRO A 345 -15.10 -1.37 14.01
C PRO A 345 -15.41 -1.86 15.43
N ALA A 346 -14.69 -1.34 16.42
CA ALA A 346 -15.07 -1.52 17.82
C ALA A 346 -16.44 -0.87 18.08
N GLU A 347 -17.11 -1.24 19.18
CA GLU A 347 -18.46 -0.73 19.50
C GLU A 347 -18.50 0.81 19.59
N ASP A 348 -17.43 1.44 20.08
CA ASP A 348 -17.26 2.89 20.17
C ASP A 348 -16.92 3.57 18.81
N GLU A 349 -16.70 2.79 17.76
CA GLU A 349 -16.32 3.23 16.43
C GLU A 349 -17.40 2.95 15.37
N ILE A 350 -18.49 2.26 15.75
CA ILE A 350 -19.62 2.02 14.85
C ILE A 350 -20.22 3.36 14.39
N GLY A 351 -20.47 3.47 13.09
CA GLY A 351 -20.94 4.68 12.41
C GLY A 351 -19.83 5.65 12.00
N ARG A 352 -18.57 5.33 12.29
CA ARG A 352 -17.42 6.12 11.83
C ARG A 352 -16.73 5.39 10.69
N GLU A 353 -16.73 6.01 9.51
CA GLU A 353 -16.08 5.46 8.32
C GLU A 353 -14.59 5.22 8.53
N ARG A 354 -14.08 4.13 7.95
CA ARG A 354 -12.64 3.91 7.75
C ARG A 354 -12.34 4.02 6.28
N ARG A 355 -11.37 4.85 5.91
CA ARG A 355 -10.93 4.97 4.52
C ARG A 355 -9.51 4.46 4.37
N SER A 356 -9.21 3.85 3.23
CA SER A 356 -7.87 3.34 2.93
C SER A 356 -7.50 3.55 1.47
N VAL A 357 -6.20 3.74 1.23
CA VAL A 357 -5.61 3.64 -0.10
C VAL A 357 -4.58 2.55 -0.09
N ILE A 358 -4.72 1.61 -1.02
CA ILE A 358 -3.87 0.43 -1.10
C ILE A 358 -3.25 0.43 -2.48
N PHE A 359 -1.94 0.22 -2.57
CA PHE A 359 -1.29 -0.05 -3.83
C PHE A 359 -0.71 -1.46 -3.81
N GLU A 360 -1.20 -2.32 -4.71
CA GLU A 360 -0.68 -3.66 -4.93
C GLU A 360 0.19 -3.67 -6.18
N GLN A 361 1.49 -3.88 -6.04
CA GLN A 361 2.42 -4.03 -7.16
C GLN A 361 2.30 -5.42 -7.78
N LYS A 362 2.03 -5.50 -9.09
CA LYS A 362 1.92 -6.76 -9.84
C LYS A 362 2.56 -6.60 -11.21
N TYR A 363 3.53 -7.44 -11.52
CA TYR A 363 4.22 -7.46 -12.81
C TYR A 363 4.14 -8.88 -13.38
N GLY A 364 3.68 -9.02 -14.62
CA GLY A 364 3.37 -10.31 -15.24
C GLY A 364 4.50 -11.34 -15.17
N GLU A 365 5.77 -10.91 -15.25
CA GLU A 365 6.93 -11.81 -15.18
C GLU A 365 7.18 -12.42 -13.79
N TYR A 366 6.59 -11.85 -12.72
CA TYR A 366 6.79 -12.29 -11.33
C TYR A 366 5.57 -12.97 -10.70
N MET A 367 4.41 -12.90 -11.37
CA MET A 367 3.17 -13.57 -10.94
C MET A 367 3.16 -15.02 -11.42
#